data_AF-A0A4Q3EWS6-F1
#
_entry.id   AF-A0A4Q3EWS6-F1
#
_cell.length_a   1.000
_cell.length_b   1.000
_cell.length_c   1.000
_cell.angle_alpha   90.00
_cell.angle_beta   90.00
_cell.angle_gamma   90.00
#
_symmetry.space_group_name_H-M   'P 1'
#
loop_
_entity.id
_entity.type
_entity.pdbx_description
1 polymer ?
#
loop_
_entity_poly.entity_id
_entity_poly.type
_entity_poly.pdbx_seq_one_letter_code
_entity_poly.pdbx_strand_id
1 'polypeptide(L)'
;MKSIRNIALAAFMTIGAFSAITYTSCNKDECKDVTCQNGGTCIAGVCSCPTGYEGTLCADKTRDKFVGTWTGSDACTSGNYNISLSISSSANAVNALVSNPGGFGSAVNITGVVSNATTLTFTNASVGGGRTLSGTMTFNGSAMQFVYSVTPAVGDVDNCTGTYSKQ
;
A
#
# COMPACT_ATOMS: atom_id res chain seq x y z
N MET A 1 57.42 -7.59 -45.52
CA MET A 1 55.99 -7.22 -45.68
C MET A 1 55.01 -8.26 -45.12
N LYS A 2 55.18 -9.58 -45.34
CA LYS A 2 54.28 -10.63 -44.78
C LYS A 2 54.22 -10.68 -43.24
N SER A 3 55.35 -10.52 -42.55
CA SER A 3 55.43 -10.54 -41.09
C SER A 3 54.70 -9.38 -40.41
N ILE A 4 54.83 -8.15 -40.95
CA ILE A 4 54.14 -6.95 -40.45
C ILE A 4 52.62 -7.09 -40.58
N ARG A 5 52.13 -7.69 -41.69
CA ARG A 5 50.70 -7.92 -41.91
C ARG A 5 50.10 -8.90 -40.89
N ASN A 6 50.85 -9.93 -40.51
CA ASN A 6 50.42 -10.91 -39.51
C ASN A 6 50.44 -10.33 -38.09
N ILE A 7 51.41 -9.47 -37.76
CA ILE A 7 51.46 -8.76 -36.48
C ILE A 7 50.30 -7.77 -36.35
N ALA A 8 49.98 -7.04 -37.41
CA ALA A 8 48.84 -6.12 -37.42
C ALA A 8 47.50 -6.85 -37.21
N LEU A 9 47.28 -7.98 -37.88
CA LEU A 9 46.06 -8.79 -37.66
C LEU A 9 45.93 -9.29 -36.22
N ALA A 10 47.04 -9.78 -35.63
CA ALA A 10 47.03 -10.25 -34.25
C ALA A 10 46.73 -9.12 -33.26
N ALA A 11 47.29 -7.93 -33.47
CA ALA A 11 47.03 -6.76 -32.63
C ALA A 11 45.57 -6.28 -32.71
N PHE A 12 44.95 -6.28 -33.90
CA PHE A 12 43.54 -5.92 -34.04
C PHE A 12 42.61 -6.93 -33.35
N MET A 13 42.93 -8.23 -33.42
CA MET A 13 42.14 -9.26 -32.73
C MET A 13 42.25 -9.15 -31.21
N THR A 14 43.44 -8.87 -30.67
CA THR A 14 43.60 -8.70 -29.23
C THR A 14 42.90 -7.44 -28.74
N ILE A 15 43.03 -6.31 -29.44
CA ILE A 15 42.30 -5.07 -29.09
C ILE A 15 40.79 -5.28 -29.16
N GLY A 16 40.28 -5.97 -30.18
CA GLY A 16 38.86 -6.30 -30.30
C GLY A 16 38.35 -7.17 -29.15
N ALA A 17 39.11 -8.19 -28.75
CA ALA A 17 38.77 -9.05 -27.62
C ALA A 17 38.79 -8.28 -26.28
N PHE A 18 39.82 -7.47 -26.02
CA PHE A 18 39.89 -6.63 -24.83
C PHE A 18 38.75 -5.60 -24.77
N SER A 19 38.38 -5.00 -25.90
CA SER A 19 37.28 -4.03 -25.99
C SER A 19 35.91 -4.66 -25.73
N ALA A 20 35.69 -5.90 -26.20
CA ALA A 20 34.47 -6.64 -25.91
C ALA A 20 34.36 -6.97 -24.41
N ILE A 21 35.46 -7.41 -23.80
CA ILE A 21 35.50 -7.76 -22.37
C ILE A 21 35.22 -6.52 -21.50
N THR A 22 35.85 -5.37 -21.79
CA THR A 22 35.64 -4.13 -21.01
C THR A 22 34.24 -3.54 -21.18
N TYR A 23 33.61 -3.71 -22.35
CA TYR A 23 32.21 -3.32 -22.56
C TYR A 23 31.27 -4.18 -21.72
N THR A 24 31.48 -5.51 -21.71
CA THR A 24 30.67 -6.42 -20.87
C THR A 24 30.94 -6.27 -19.37
N SER A 25 32.08 -5.70 -18.96
CA SER A 25 32.35 -5.44 -17.54
C SER A 25 31.66 -4.18 -17.00
N CYS A 26 31.01 -3.38 -17.86
CA CYS A 26 30.23 -2.24 -17.43
C CYS A 26 28.85 -2.71 -16.91
N ASN A 27 28.84 -3.34 -15.75
CA ASN A 27 27.60 -3.53 -14.98
C ASN A 27 27.18 -2.15 -14.46
N LYS A 28 26.27 -1.48 -15.17
CA LYS A 28 25.65 -0.26 -14.68
C LYS A 28 24.87 -0.63 -13.42
N ASP A 29 25.32 -0.12 -12.28
CA ASP A 29 24.52 -0.18 -11.06
C ASP A 29 23.26 0.66 -11.28
N GLU A 30 22.14 -0.03 -11.47
CA GLU A 30 20.84 0.57 -11.73
C GLU A 30 20.33 1.37 -10.52
N CYS A 31 20.86 1.10 -9.32
CA CYS A 31 20.51 1.77 -8.09
C CYS A 31 21.41 2.98 -7.74
N LYS A 32 22.47 3.23 -8.52
CA LYS A 32 23.44 4.29 -8.26
C LYS A 32 22.81 5.68 -8.11
N ASP A 33 21.78 5.96 -8.91
CA ASP A 33 21.12 7.27 -8.96
C ASP A 33 19.69 7.20 -8.38
N VAL A 34 19.33 6.12 -7.67
CA VAL A 34 17.98 5.88 -7.13
C VAL A 34 18.00 5.92 -5.60
N THR A 35 17.38 6.95 -5.03
CA THR A 35 17.22 7.10 -3.58
C THR A 35 15.79 6.78 -3.15
N CYS A 36 15.58 5.60 -2.58
CA CYS A 36 14.31 5.21 -1.99
C CYS A 36 14.13 5.86 -0.61
N GLN A 37 12.95 6.43 -0.37
CA GLN A 37 12.60 7.10 0.89
C GLN A 37 12.01 6.12 1.90
N ASN A 38 11.88 6.58 3.15
CA ASN A 38 11.13 5.90 4.22
C ASN A 38 11.54 4.43 4.45
N GLY A 39 12.81 4.09 4.22
CA GLY A 39 13.33 2.72 4.40
C GLY A 39 13.07 1.79 3.22
N GLY A 40 12.70 2.32 2.04
CA GLY A 40 12.62 1.54 0.81
C GLY A 40 13.98 1.00 0.36
N THR A 41 13.96 -0.12 -0.35
CA THR A 41 15.17 -0.79 -0.88
C THR A 41 15.17 -0.72 -2.40
N CYS A 42 16.26 -0.26 -3.02
CA CYS A 42 16.38 -0.29 -4.47
C CYS A 42 16.73 -1.70 -4.97
N ILE A 43 15.97 -2.20 -5.94
CA ILE A 43 16.16 -3.47 -6.61
C ILE A 43 16.03 -3.23 -8.11
N ALA A 44 17.11 -3.43 -8.86
CA ALA A 44 17.15 -3.22 -10.31
C ALA A 44 16.63 -1.83 -10.75
N GLY A 45 17.05 -0.78 -10.05
CA GLY A 45 16.64 0.60 -10.30
C GLY A 45 15.21 0.97 -9.87
N VAL A 46 14.48 0.06 -9.22
CA VAL A 46 13.11 0.29 -8.74
C VAL A 46 13.06 0.17 -7.22
N CYS A 47 12.34 1.08 -6.56
CA CYS A 47 12.17 1.03 -5.11
C CYS A 47 11.11 0.00 -4.70
N SER A 48 11.53 -0.95 -3.85
CA SER A 48 10.65 -1.81 -3.07
C SER A 48 10.25 -1.07 -1.80
N CYS A 49 8.98 -0.71 -1.69
CA CYS A 49 8.46 0.11 -0.59
C CYS A 49 7.99 -0.73 0.60
N PRO A 50 8.30 -0.31 1.84
CA PRO A 50 7.76 -0.96 3.03
C PRO A 50 6.26 -0.68 3.17
N THR A 51 5.57 -1.53 3.94
CA THR A 51 4.14 -1.36 4.23
C THR A 51 3.83 0.02 4.76
N GLY A 52 2.78 0.65 4.22
CA GLY A 52 2.36 2.01 4.56
C GLY A 52 2.95 3.09 3.65
N TYR A 53 3.90 2.75 2.77
CA TYR A 53 4.49 3.67 1.80
C TYR A 53 4.33 3.17 0.36
N GLU A 54 4.26 4.12 -0.57
CA GLU A 54 4.13 3.85 -2.00
C GLU A 54 4.72 4.99 -2.86
N GLY A 55 4.54 4.86 -4.17
CA GLY A 55 5.11 5.76 -5.17
C GLY A 55 6.49 5.29 -5.62
N THR A 56 7.00 5.89 -6.70
CA THR A 56 8.26 5.49 -7.35
C THR A 56 9.46 5.50 -6.40
N LEU A 57 9.44 6.39 -5.41
CA LEU A 57 10.50 6.55 -4.42
C LEU A 57 10.03 6.26 -2.99
N CYS A 58 8.87 5.62 -2.79
CA CYS A 58 8.31 5.33 -1.45
C CYS A 58 8.09 6.58 -0.58
N ALA A 59 7.86 7.75 -1.18
CA ALA A 59 7.70 9.01 -0.47
C ALA A 59 6.28 9.18 0.10
N ASP A 60 5.29 8.61 -0.58
CA ASP A 60 3.88 8.81 -0.28
C ASP A 60 3.41 7.78 0.74
N LYS A 61 2.51 8.19 1.64
CA LYS A 61 1.95 7.26 2.63
C LYS A 61 0.64 6.71 2.09
N THR A 62 0.55 5.38 1.99
CA THR A 62 -0.59 4.67 1.36
C THR A 62 -1.95 5.10 1.90
N ARG A 63 -2.04 5.31 3.22
CA ARG A 63 -3.28 5.72 3.90
C ARG A 63 -3.84 7.05 3.42
N ASP A 64 -3.02 7.93 2.83
CA ASP A 64 -3.46 9.27 2.40
C ASP A 64 -4.48 9.17 1.24
N LYS A 65 -4.43 8.09 0.44
CA LYS A 65 -5.45 7.81 -0.59
C LYS A 65 -6.85 7.56 0.00
N PHE A 66 -6.89 7.00 1.21
CA PHE A 66 -8.13 6.60 1.87
C PHE A 66 -8.80 7.78 2.59
N VAL A 67 -8.05 8.85 2.89
CA VAL A 67 -8.54 10.04 3.59
C VAL A 67 -9.67 10.70 2.82
N GLY A 68 -10.77 11.00 3.51
CA GLY A 68 -11.96 11.63 2.95
C GLY A 68 -13.24 11.20 3.66
N THR A 69 -14.36 11.76 3.21
CA THR A 69 -15.69 11.37 3.64
C THR A 69 -16.26 10.33 2.68
N TRP A 70 -16.88 9.31 3.24
CA TRP A 70 -17.42 8.16 2.52
C TRP A 70 -18.88 7.98 2.91
N THR A 71 -19.78 7.95 1.93
CA THR A 71 -21.20 7.71 2.15
C THR A 71 -21.63 6.44 1.44
N GLY A 72 -22.52 5.69 2.06
CA GLY A 72 -22.88 4.36 1.58
C GLY A 72 -23.98 3.71 2.39
N SER A 73 -24.16 2.41 2.12
CA SER A 73 -25.08 1.57 2.87
C SER A 73 -24.35 0.33 3.37
N ASP A 74 -24.60 -0.02 4.63
CA ASP A 74 -24.23 -1.31 5.21
C ASP A 74 -25.44 -2.24 5.14
N ALA A 75 -25.24 -3.42 4.57
CA ALA A 75 -26.17 -4.53 4.65
C ALA A 75 -25.69 -5.48 5.75
N CYS A 76 -26.37 -5.46 6.89
CA CYS A 76 -26.05 -6.26 8.06
C CYS A 76 -27.10 -7.35 8.28
N THR A 77 -26.76 -8.35 9.10
CA THR A 77 -27.75 -9.37 9.51
C THR A 77 -28.90 -8.77 10.31
N SER A 78 -28.66 -7.67 11.03
CA SER A 78 -29.66 -6.89 11.76
C SER A 78 -30.53 -5.96 10.89
N GLY A 79 -30.08 -5.62 9.68
CA GLY A 79 -30.78 -4.71 8.78
C GLY A 79 -29.86 -3.90 7.87
N ASN A 80 -30.45 -2.95 7.15
CA ASN A 80 -29.73 -2.07 6.22
C ASN A 80 -29.64 -0.64 6.76
N TYR A 81 -28.47 -0.04 6.69
CA TYR A 81 -28.19 1.27 7.30
C TYR A 81 -27.45 2.18 6.33
N ASN A 82 -27.97 3.39 6.10
CA ASN A 82 -27.26 4.43 5.36
C ASN A 82 -26.29 5.16 6.29
N ILE A 83 -25.00 5.15 5.95
CA ILE A 83 -23.92 5.61 6.82
C ILE A 83 -23.04 6.61 6.08
N SER A 84 -22.62 7.64 6.81
CA SER A 84 -21.55 8.56 6.41
C SER A 84 -20.42 8.44 7.43
N LEU A 85 -19.25 8.00 6.99
CA LEU A 85 -18.05 7.86 7.82
C LEU A 85 -16.91 8.72 7.24
N SER A 86 -15.92 9.02 8.05
CA SER A 86 -14.74 9.75 7.57
C SER A 86 -13.45 9.04 7.95
N ILE A 87 -12.51 9.01 7.01
CA ILE A 87 -11.16 8.50 7.22
C ILE A 87 -10.20 9.68 7.27
N SER A 88 -9.34 9.73 8.28
CA SER A 88 -8.32 10.77 8.45
C SER A 88 -6.94 10.17 8.74
N SER A 89 -5.90 10.98 8.53
CA SER A 89 -4.51 10.58 8.76
C SER A 89 -4.22 10.41 10.25
N SER A 90 -3.35 9.44 10.59
CA SER A 90 -2.70 9.37 11.91
C SER A 90 -1.21 9.71 11.82
N ALA A 91 -0.61 10.01 12.97
CA ALA A 91 0.83 10.24 13.11
C ALA A 91 1.68 9.02 12.67
N ASN A 92 1.11 7.81 12.74
CA ASN A 92 1.75 6.60 12.24
C ASN A 92 1.42 6.39 10.75
N ALA A 93 2.44 6.11 9.93
CA ALA A 93 2.31 5.93 8.48
C ALA A 93 1.43 4.73 8.07
N VAL A 94 1.33 3.69 8.91
CA VAL A 94 0.47 2.53 8.65
C VAL A 94 -0.93 2.64 9.28
N ASN A 95 -1.23 3.69 10.04
CA ASN A 95 -2.53 3.80 10.71
C ASN A 95 -3.40 4.88 10.06
N ALA A 96 -4.67 4.59 9.84
CA ALA A 96 -5.70 5.56 9.49
C ALA A 96 -6.76 5.60 10.60
N LEU A 97 -7.29 6.78 10.89
CA LEU A 97 -8.37 6.94 11.87
C LEU A 97 -9.70 6.94 11.12
N VAL A 98 -10.68 6.19 11.62
CA VAL A 98 -12.02 6.09 11.06
C VAL A 98 -13.03 6.56 12.10
N SER A 99 -13.77 7.62 11.78
CA SER A 99 -14.88 8.14 12.59
C SER A 99 -16.22 7.62 12.08
N ASN A 100 -17.14 7.35 13.00
CA ASN A 100 -18.46 6.76 12.72
C ASN A 100 -18.41 5.42 11.96
N PRO A 101 -17.50 4.47 12.31
CA PRO A 101 -17.48 3.17 11.63
C PRO A 101 -18.82 2.45 11.86
N GLY A 102 -19.42 1.87 10.82
CA GLY A 102 -20.68 1.13 10.93
C GLY A 102 -21.86 1.93 11.50
N GLY A 103 -21.79 3.28 11.51
CA GLY A 103 -22.87 4.12 12.04
C GLY A 103 -22.94 4.23 13.57
N PHE A 104 -21.89 3.87 14.31
CA PHE A 104 -21.88 3.90 15.79
C PHE A 104 -21.84 5.32 16.42
N GLY A 105 -21.83 6.38 15.62
CA GLY A 105 -21.81 7.78 16.02
C GLY A 105 -20.47 8.46 15.75
N SER A 106 -20.50 9.77 15.47
CA SER A 106 -19.31 10.57 15.14
C SER A 106 -18.27 10.67 16.27
N ALA A 107 -18.68 10.42 17.51
CA ALA A 107 -17.76 10.34 18.65
C ALA A 107 -16.95 9.03 18.68
N VAL A 108 -17.39 7.99 17.97
CA VAL A 108 -16.69 6.70 17.90
C VAL A 108 -15.60 6.79 16.84
N ASN A 109 -14.37 6.56 17.28
CA ASN A 109 -13.19 6.57 16.43
C ASN A 109 -12.41 5.26 16.61
N ILE A 110 -12.11 4.58 15.50
CA ILE A 110 -11.30 3.37 15.49
C ILE A 110 -10.06 3.57 14.62
N THR A 111 -9.02 2.77 14.88
CA THR A 111 -7.79 2.81 14.09
C THR A 111 -7.76 1.61 13.13
N GLY A 112 -7.71 1.89 11.83
CA GLY A 112 -7.43 0.91 10.80
C GLY A 112 -5.94 0.83 10.50
N VAL A 113 -5.45 -0.37 10.25
CA VAL A 113 -4.04 -0.63 9.89
C VAL A 113 -3.95 -0.94 8.40
N VAL A 114 -3.06 -0.25 7.68
CA VAL A 114 -2.74 -0.51 6.27
C VAL A 114 -2.11 -1.90 6.17
N SER A 115 -2.81 -2.83 5.53
CA SER A 115 -2.29 -4.17 5.28
C SER A 115 -1.67 -4.32 3.88
N ASN A 116 -2.15 -3.55 2.90
CA ASN A 116 -1.52 -3.40 1.58
C ASN A 116 -1.94 -2.06 0.93
N ALA A 117 -1.59 -1.87 -0.35
CA ALA A 117 -1.85 -0.65 -1.11
C ALA A 117 -3.35 -0.24 -1.21
N THR A 118 -4.27 -1.15 -0.91
CA THR A 118 -5.72 -0.98 -1.13
C THR A 118 -6.57 -1.39 0.06
N THR A 119 -5.98 -1.69 1.23
CA THR A 119 -6.74 -2.27 2.33
C THR A 119 -6.38 -1.68 3.70
N LEU A 120 -7.43 -1.45 4.50
CA LEU A 120 -7.33 -1.20 5.93
C LEU A 120 -7.97 -2.36 6.69
N THR A 121 -7.30 -2.86 7.72
CA THR A 121 -7.80 -3.94 8.58
C THR A 121 -8.04 -3.43 10.00
N PHE A 122 -9.09 -3.93 10.63
CA PHE A 122 -9.50 -3.62 11.99
C PHE A 122 -9.59 -4.91 12.77
N THR A 123 -9.00 -4.93 13.97
CA THR A 123 -9.01 -6.09 14.85
C THR A 123 -9.48 -5.67 16.23
N ASN A 124 -10.64 -6.19 16.65
CA ASN A 124 -11.25 -5.99 17.97
C ASN A 124 -11.32 -4.51 18.40
N ALA A 125 -11.62 -3.61 17.47
CA ALA A 125 -11.70 -2.19 17.76
C ALA A 125 -12.98 -1.87 18.55
N SER A 126 -12.86 -1.21 19.70
CA SER A 126 -14.03 -0.86 20.51
C SER A 126 -14.90 0.18 19.80
N VAL A 127 -16.21 -0.10 19.69
CA VAL A 127 -17.22 0.82 19.14
C VAL A 127 -18.22 1.27 20.21
N GLY A 128 -17.84 1.14 21.49
CA GLY A 128 -18.65 1.52 22.65
C GLY A 128 -19.73 0.49 23.01
N GLY A 129 -20.26 0.61 24.23
CA GLY A 129 -21.31 -0.30 24.73
C GLY A 129 -20.86 -1.75 24.88
N GLY A 130 -19.56 -2.00 25.09
CA GLY A 130 -19.00 -3.35 25.21
C GLY A 130 -18.94 -4.14 23.90
N ARG A 131 -19.07 -3.47 22.74
CA ARG A 131 -19.01 -4.08 21.42
C ARG A 131 -17.64 -3.84 20.77
N THR A 132 -17.18 -4.81 20.00
CA THR A 132 -15.97 -4.68 19.17
C THR A 132 -16.30 -4.87 17.70
N LEU A 133 -15.53 -4.20 16.84
CA LEU A 133 -15.60 -4.30 15.39
C LEU A 133 -14.29 -4.90 14.88
N SER A 134 -14.40 -5.90 14.02
CA SER A 134 -13.29 -6.46 13.25
C SER A 134 -13.69 -6.56 11.79
N GLY A 135 -12.78 -6.27 10.87
CA GLY A 135 -13.11 -6.31 9.45
C GLY A 135 -12.04 -5.69 8.55
N THR A 136 -12.39 -5.56 7.28
CA THR A 136 -11.50 -5.05 6.23
C THR A 136 -12.25 -4.07 5.35
N MET A 137 -11.67 -2.87 5.19
CA MET A 137 -12.02 -1.97 4.11
C MET A 137 -11.12 -2.25 2.90
N THR A 138 -11.71 -2.36 1.72
CA THR A 138 -11.03 -2.53 0.44
C THR A 138 -11.39 -1.37 -0.48
N PHE A 139 -10.36 -0.69 -1.00
CA PHE A 139 -10.50 0.54 -1.78
C PHE A 139 -10.21 0.28 -3.26
N ASN A 140 -11.05 0.82 -4.12
CA ASN A 140 -10.87 0.86 -5.56
C ASN A 140 -11.23 2.26 -6.08
N GLY A 141 -10.23 3.14 -6.12
CA GLY A 141 -10.42 4.55 -6.47
C GLY A 141 -11.38 5.24 -5.50
N SER A 142 -12.50 5.75 -6.03
CA SER A 142 -13.56 6.40 -5.23
C SER A 142 -14.60 5.44 -4.67
N ALA A 143 -14.45 4.12 -4.89
CA ALA A 143 -15.31 3.10 -4.30
C ALA A 143 -14.60 2.40 -3.14
N MET A 144 -15.35 2.08 -2.08
CA MET A 144 -14.85 1.33 -0.94
C MET A 144 -15.89 0.29 -0.50
N GLN A 145 -15.44 -0.95 -0.31
CA GLN A 145 -16.23 -2.00 0.33
C GLN A 145 -15.72 -2.18 1.76
N PHE A 146 -16.63 -2.27 2.73
CA PHE A 146 -16.30 -2.55 4.12
C PHE A 146 -16.97 -3.84 4.59
N VAL A 147 -16.20 -4.92 4.69
CA VAL A 147 -16.71 -6.20 5.21
C VAL A 147 -16.27 -6.32 6.65
N TYR A 148 -17.22 -6.37 7.58
CA TYR A 148 -16.92 -6.38 9.01
C TYR A 148 -17.96 -7.13 9.84
N SER A 149 -17.55 -7.47 11.06
CA SER A 149 -18.39 -8.10 12.08
C SER A 149 -18.36 -7.25 13.34
N VAL A 150 -19.52 -7.08 13.96
CA VAL A 150 -19.68 -6.46 15.27
C VAL A 150 -19.98 -7.54 16.30
N THR A 151 -19.07 -7.72 17.24
CA THR A 151 -19.22 -8.68 18.33
C THR A 151 -19.70 -7.95 19.58
N PRO A 152 -20.91 -8.22 20.08
CA PRO A 152 -21.38 -7.67 21.34
C PRO A 152 -20.78 -8.41 22.54
N ALA A 153 -20.92 -7.84 23.75
CA ALA A 153 -20.54 -8.50 24.99
C ALA A 153 -21.43 -9.74 25.29
N VAL A 154 -22.69 -9.69 24.86
CA VAL A 154 -23.69 -10.76 24.99
C VAL A 154 -24.55 -10.75 23.72
N GLY A 155 -24.88 -11.93 23.20
CA GLY A 155 -25.72 -12.09 22.01
C GLY A 155 -24.93 -12.49 20.76
N ASP A 156 -25.62 -12.46 19.62
CA ASP A 156 -25.06 -12.90 18.35
C ASP A 156 -24.20 -11.82 17.67
N VAL A 157 -23.24 -12.27 16.87
CA VAL A 157 -22.39 -11.40 16.05
C VAL A 157 -23.20 -10.86 14.87
N ASP A 158 -23.14 -9.55 14.65
CA ASP A 158 -23.77 -8.90 13.50
C ASP A 158 -22.75 -8.77 12.37
N ASN A 159 -23.01 -9.43 11.24
CA ASN A 159 -22.12 -9.42 10.08
C ASN A 159 -22.63 -8.44 9.04
N CYS A 160 -21.75 -7.57 8.55
CA CYS A 160 -22.09 -6.45 7.69
C CYS A 160 -21.21 -6.42 6.43
N THR A 161 -21.83 -6.08 5.31
CA THR A 161 -21.15 -5.73 4.07
C THR A 161 -21.58 -4.34 3.63
N GLY A 162 -20.65 -3.41 3.71
CA GLY A 162 -20.81 -2.02 3.35
C GLY A 162 -20.31 -1.69 1.96
N THR A 163 -21.05 -0.84 1.25
CA THR A 163 -20.62 -0.27 -0.03
C THR A 163 -20.69 1.25 0.02
N TYR A 164 -19.56 1.91 -0.20
CA TYR A 164 -19.37 3.34 -0.01
C TYR A 164 -18.76 4.01 -1.24
N SER A 165 -19.11 5.28 -1.43
CA SER A 165 -18.50 6.17 -2.43
C SER A 165 -17.90 7.40 -1.76
N LYS A 166 -16.70 7.77 -2.19
CA LYS A 166 -16.00 8.98 -1.73
C LYS A 166 -16.76 10.22 -2.18
N GLN A 167 -16.94 11.19 -1.27
CA GLN A 167 -17.57 12.49 -1.55
C GLN A 167 -16.55 13.53 -2.01
#